data_AF-A0A956DDF6-F1
#
_entry.id   AF-A0A956DDF6-F1
#
_cell.length_a   1.000
_cell.length_b   1.000
_cell.length_c   1.000
_cell.angle_alpha   90.00
_cell.angle_beta   90.00
_cell.angle_gamma   90.00
#
_symmetry.space_group_name_H-M   'P 1'
#
loop_
_entity.id
_entity.type
_entity.pdbx_description
1 polymer ?
#
loop_
_entity_poly.entity_id
_entity_poly.type
_entity_poly.pdbx_seq_one_letter_code
_entity_poly.pdbx_strand_id
1 'polypeptide(L)'
;MDELRPETGARVELRRRSQDEARVVYAVRLHLPEGPIDGEATLDRATGRGELEAEGAPDWLRSFVTGLLRQIWTSRRDADATFPHRVLRWREAKG
;
A
#
# COMPACT_ATOMS: atom_id res chain seq x y z
N MET A 1 2.70 7.55 -23.15
CA MET A 1 3.58 8.02 -22.07
C MET A 1 3.55 6.90 -21.03
N ASP A 2 4.41 5.91 -21.21
CA ASP A 2 4.24 4.54 -20.69
C ASP A 2 5.51 4.10 -19.94
N GLU A 3 5.91 4.88 -18.94
CA GLU A 3 7.19 4.71 -18.19
C GLU A 3 6.94 4.50 -16.70
N LEU A 4 6.10 3.52 -16.35
CA LEU A 4 5.85 3.16 -14.96
C LEU A 4 6.25 1.72 -14.63
N ARG A 5 6.82 0.98 -15.60
CA ARG A 5 7.18 -0.41 -15.39
C ARG A 5 8.62 -0.49 -14.87
N PRO A 6 8.82 -0.98 -13.64
CA PRO A 6 10.16 -1.19 -13.12
C PRO A 6 10.89 -2.28 -13.93
N GLU A 7 12.19 -2.11 -14.21
CA GLU A 7 13.02 -3.20 -14.74
C GLU A 7 13.31 -4.26 -13.67
N THR A 8 13.37 -3.85 -12.39
CA THR A 8 13.54 -4.71 -11.22
C THR A 8 12.73 -4.20 -10.03
N GLY A 9 12.27 -5.08 -9.14
CA GLY A 9 11.50 -4.70 -7.95
C GLY A 9 10.04 -4.34 -8.25
N ALA A 10 9.47 -3.43 -7.45
CA ALA A 10 8.10 -2.96 -7.62
C ALA A 10 7.90 -1.51 -7.15
N ARG A 11 6.96 -0.83 -7.80
CA ARG A 11 6.40 0.44 -7.33
C ARG A 11 5.02 0.20 -6.73
N VAL A 12 4.83 0.66 -5.50
CA VAL A 12 3.55 0.61 -4.80
C VAL A 12 2.89 1.97 -4.84
N GLU A 13 1.66 2.00 -5.32
CA GLU A 13 0.78 3.15 -5.25
C GLU A 13 -0.46 2.81 -4.40
N LEU A 14 -0.66 3.56 -3.31
CA LEU A 14 -1.87 3.51 -2.50
C LEU A 14 -2.67 4.80 -2.74
N ARG A 15 -3.95 4.67 -3.06
CA ARG A 15 -4.90 5.80 -3.16
C ARG A 15 -6.05 5.57 -2.21
N ARG A 16 -6.19 6.43 -1.21
CA ARG A 16 -7.27 6.31 -0.23
C ARG A 16 -8.62 6.44 -0.96
N ARG A 17 -9.47 5.44 -0.81
CA ARG A 17 -10.85 5.42 -1.31
C ARG A 17 -11.82 5.97 -0.28
N SER A 18 -11.66 5.54 0.97
CA SER A 18 -12.49 5.98 2.09
C SER A 18 -11.70 5.92 3.39
N GLN A 19 -12.19 6.62 4.40
CA GLN A 19 -11.81 6.44 5.79
C GLN A 19 -13.04 6.70 6.65
N ASP A 20 -13.19 5.90 7.70
CA ASP A 20 -14.18 6.08 8.75
C ASP A 20 -13.47 5.95 10.12
N GLU A 21 -14.22 5.87 11.22
CA GLU A 21 -13.68 5.76 12.57
C GLU A 21 -12.95 4.43 12.83
N ALA A 22 -13.33 3.36 12.14
CA ALA A 22 -12.79 2.02 12.33
C ALA A 22 -11.62 1.70 11.38
N ARG A 23 -11.69 2.14 10.12
CA ARG A 23 -10.77 1.71 9.08
C ARG A 23 -10.47 2.76 8.02
N VAL A 24 -9.38 2.51 7.30
CA VAL A 24 -8.99 3.25 6.09
C VAL A 24 -8.87 2.26 4.95
N VAL A 25 -9.47 2.58 3.81
CA VAL A 25 -9.44 1.74 2.62
C VAL A 25 -8.65 2.44 1.52
N TYR A 26 -7.70 1.71 0.94
CA TYR A 26 -6.85 2.15 -0.16
C TYR A 26 -7.06 1.28 -1.38
N ALA A 27 -7.27 1.87 -2.54
CA ALA A 27 -7.00 1.19 -3.80
C ALA A 27 -5.47 1.08 -3.97
N VAL A 28 -5.02 -0.11 -4.33
CA VAL A 28 -3.61 -0.44 -4.51
C VAL A 28 -3.34 -0.68 -5.98
N ARG A 29 -2.23 -0.14 -6.47
CA ARG A 29 -1.63 -0.53 -7.75
C ARG A 29 -0.17 -0.86 -7.52
N LEU A 30 0.20 -2.10 -7.83
CA LEU A 30 1.54 -2.64 -7.75
C LEU A 30 2.10 -2.72 -9.16
N HIS A 31 3.07 -1.89 -9.49
CA HIS A 31 3.73 -1.97 -10.79
C HIS A 31 4.92 -2.92 -10.66
N LEU A 32 4.87 -4.05 -11.38
CA LEU A 32 5.93 -5.06 -11.46
C LEU A 32 6.46 -5.16 -12.90
N PRO A 33 7.65 -5.76 -13.12
CA PRO A 33 8.18 -6.03 -14.46
C PRO A 33 7.22 -6.88 -15.29
N GLU A 34 6.52 -7.83 -14.67
CA GLU A 34 5.57 -8.74 -15.33
C GLU A 34 4.23 -8.06 -15.65
N GLY A 35 3.93 -6.91 -15.02
CA GLY A 35 2.70 -6.14 -15.25
C GLY A 35 2.16 -5.50 -13.99
N PRO A 36 1.21 -4.54 -14.11
CA PRO A 36 0.55 -3.98 -12.94
C PRO A 36 -0.43 -5.00 -12.32
N ILE A 37 -0.50 -5.02 -11.00
CA ILE A 37 -1.53 -5.72 -10.23
C ILE A 37 -2.33 -4.66 -9.47
N ASP A 38 -3.64 -4.63 -9.70
CA ASP A 38 -4.57 -3.77 -8.95
C ASP A 38 -5.18 -4.57 -7.78
N GLY A 39 -5.52 -3.89 -6.69
CA GLY A 39 -6.09 -4.51 -5.50
C GLY A 39 -6.59 -3.51 -4.46
N GLU A 40 -6.84 -3.98 -3.25
CA GLU A 40 -7.31 -3.19 -2.12
C GLU A 40 -6.47 -3.45 -0.87
N ALA A 41 -6.18 -2.39 -0.11
CA ALA A 41 -5.52 -2.46 1.16
C ALA A 41 -6.38 -1.80 2.24
N THR A 42 -6.58 -2.52 3.34
CA THR A 42 -7.36 -2.03 4.48
C THR A 42 -6.43 -1.86 5.69
N LEU A 43 -6.61 -0.77 6.42
CA LEU A 43 -5.91 -0.48 7.67
C LEU A 43 -6.92 -0.24 8.79
N ASP A 44 -6.86 -1.08 9.81
CA ASP A 44 -7.62 -0.90 11.06
C ASP A 44 -7.02 0.25 11.87
N ARG A 45 -7.84 1.24 12.24
CA ARG A 45 -7.38 2.46 12.93
C ARG A 45 -7.04 2.24 14.40
N ALA A 46 -7.68 1.27 15.06
CA ALA A 46 -7.50 1.00 16.49
C ALA A 46 -6.23 0.19 16.76
N THR A 47 -6.00 -0.84 15.95
CA THR A 47 -4.91 -1.81 16.12
C THR A 47 -3.71 -1.51 15.22
N GLY A 48 -3.92 -0.77 14.13
CA GLY A 48 -2.94 -0.54 13.08
C GLY A 48 -2.60 -1.81 12.29
N ARG A 49 -3.49 -2.81 12.30
CA ARG A 49 -3.40 -4.03 11.48
C ARG A 49 -3.73 -3.68 10.02
N GLY A 50 -2.83 -4.03 9.11
CA GLY A 50 -2.98 -3.83 7.68
C GLY A 50 -3.23 -5.15 6.95
N GLU A 51 -4.11 -5.13 5.96
CA GLU A 51 -4.45 -6.26 5.09
C GLU A 51 -4.35 -5.84 3.63
N LEU A 52 -3.98 -6.79 2.76
CA LEU A 52 -3.85 -6.56 1.32
C LEU A 52 -4.54 -7.67 0.54
N GLU A 53 -5.51 -7.28 -0.27
CA GLU A 53 -6.18 -8.10 -1.27
C GLU A 53 -5.69 -7.69 -2.66
N ALA A 54 -4.68 -8.40 -3.17
CA ALA A 54 -4.15 -8.21 -4.52
C ALA A 54 -3.78 -9.58 -5.10
N GLU A 55 -4.58 -10.12 -6.01
CA GLU A 55 -4.35 -11.44 -6.58
C GLU A 55 -3.04 -11.47 -7.38
N GLY A 56 -2.24 -12.54 -7.26
CA GLY A 56 -0.94 -12.65 -7.93
C GLY A 56 0.19 -11.79 -7.34
N ALA A 57 -0.07 -10.97 -6.32
CA ALA A 57 0.99 -10.18 -5.68
C ALA A 57 2.00 -11.09 -4.94
N PRO A 58 3.32 -10.94 -5.17
CA PRO A 58 4.35 -11.71 -4.46
C PRO A 58 4.36 -11.46 -2.95
N ASP A 59 4.71 -12.46 -2.15
CA ASP A 59 4.67 -12.39 -0.67
C ASP A 59 5.55 -11.29 -0.07
N TRP A 60 6.71 -11.04 -0.67
CA TRP A 60 7.60 -9.97 -0.23
C TRP A 60 6.95 -8.59 -0.40
N LEU A 61 6.13 -8.42 -1.45
CA LEU A 61 5.44 -7.18 -1.76
C LEU A 61 4.20 -7.04 -0.89
N ARG A 62 3.48 -8.14 -0.60
CA ARG A 62 2.42 -8.16 0.41
C ARG A 62 2.93 -7.70 1.76
N SER A 63 4.05 -8.29 2.21
CA SER A 63 4.72 -7.95 3.46
C SER A 63 5.19 -6.49 3.49
N PHE A 64 5.67 -5.97 2.35
CA PHE A 64 6.06 -4.58 2.22
C PHE A 64 4.86 -3.62 2.36
N VAL A 65 3.74 -3.93 1.69
CA VAL A 65 2.52 -3.09 1.76
C VAL A 65 1.96 -3.08 3.17
N THR A 66 1.84 -4.23 3.84
CA THR A 66 1.33 -4.28 5.23
C THR A 66 2.26 -3.53 6.20
N GLY A 67 3.59 -3.64 6.02
CA GLY A 67 4.56 -2.83 6.75
C GLY A 67 4.43 -1.33 6.47
N LEU A 68 4.17 -0.94 5.23
CA LEU A 68 3.93 0.46 4.85
C LEU A 68 2.65 1.01 5.50
N LEU A 69 1.56 0.25 5.53
CA LEU A 69 0.34 0.63 6.24
C LEU A 69 0.61 0.85 7.74
N ARG A 70 1.39 -0.05 8.36
CA ARG A 70 1.80 0.09 9.75
C ARG A 70 2.62 1.36 9.98
N GLN A 71 3.55 1.67 9.09
CA GLN A 71 4.35 2.90 9.17
C GLN A 71 3.47 4.15 9.04
N ILE A 72 2.50 4.14 8.12
CA ILE A 72 1.54 5.24 7.98
C ILE A 72 0.78 5.41 9.29
N TRP A 73 0.29 4.32 9.90
CA TRP A 73 -0.42 4.34 11.18
C TRP A 73 0.46 4.90 12.31
N THR A 74 1.70 4.44 12.47
CA THR A 74 2.59 4.90 13.55
C THR A 74 3.11 6.32 13.34
N SER A 75 3.16 6.83 12.11
CA SER A 75 3.64 8.18 11.81
C SER A 75 2.67 9.30 12.22
N ARG A 76 1.47 8.95 12.68
CA ARG A 76 0.42 9.90 13.06
C ARG A 76 0.78 10.54 14.40
N ARG A 77 0.76 11.87 14.44
CA ARG A 77 0.89 12.63 15.68
C ARG A 77 -0.43 12.69 16.46
N ASP A 78 -1.54 12.70 15.74
CA ASP A 78 -2.89 12.76 16.31
C ASP A 78 -3.74 11.56 15.87
N ALA A 79 -4.53 11.00 16.79
CA ALA A 79 -5.41 9.85 16.54
C ALA A 79 -6.59 10.15 15.59
N ASP A 80 -6.88 11.43 15.38
CA ASP A 80 -7.90 11.94 14.46
C ASP A 80 -7.32 12.49 13.16
N ALA A 81 -5.98 12.46 13.01
CA ALA A 81 -5.34 12.95 11.79
C ALA A 81 -5.84 12.17 10.57
N THR A 82 -6.18 12.92 9.53
CA THR A 82 -6.56 12.37 8.23
C THR A 82 -5.38 11.62 7.62
N PHE A 83 -5.62 10.40 7.17
CA PHE A 83 -4.59 9.59 6.53
C PHE A 83 -4.13 10.19 5.19
N PRO A 84 -2.95 9.81 4.65
CA PRO A 84 -2.53 10.31 3.35
C PRO A 84 -3.51 9.90 2.25
N HIS A 85 -3.87 10.85 1.37
CA HIS A 85 -4.73 10.57 0.22
C HIS A 85 -4.03 9.68 -0.82
N ARG A 86 -2.73 9.89 -1.02
CA ARG A 86 -1.91 9.11 -1.94
C ARG A 86 -0.55 8.82 -1.33
N VAL A 87 -0.10 7.58 -1.45
CA VAL A 87 1.25 7.15 -1.05
C VAL A 87 1.92 6.48 -2.24
N LEU A 88 3.16 6.88 -2.51
CA LEU A 88 3.98 6.31 -3.56
C LEU A 88 5.30 5.82 -2.95
N ARG A 89 5.66 4.56 -3.18
CA ARG A 89 6.92 3.98 -2.73
C ARG A 89 7.52 3.07 -3.77
N TRP A 90 8.86 3.09 -3.83
CA TRP A 90 9.65 2.13 -4.58
C TRP A 90 10.20 1.06 -3.64
N ARG A 91 10.29 -0.17 -4.13
CA ARG A 91 10.93 -1.27 -3.41
C ARG A 91 11.66 -2.18 -4.37
N GLU A 92 12.95 -2.39 -4.14
CA GLU A 92 13.74 -3.40 -4.86
C GLU A 92 13.30 -4.81 -4.48
N ALA A 93 13.36 -5.73 -5.44
CA ALA A 93 13.18 -7.14 -5.15
C ALA A 93 14.32 -7.59 -4.23
N LYS A 94 13.99 -8.25 -3.12
CA LYS A 94 15.00 -8.95 -2.34
C LYS A 94 15.38 -10.20 -3.14
N GLY A 95 16.60 -10.21 -3.68
CA GLY A 95 17.24 -11.42 -4.21
C GLY A 95 17.51 -12.45 -3.13
#